data_AF-A0A7S0GLA5-F1
#
_entry.id   AF-A0A7S0GLA5-F1
#
_cell.length_a   1.000
_cell.length_b   1.000
_cell.length_c   1.000
_cell.angle_alpha   90.00
_cell.angle_beta   90.00
_cell.angle_gamma   90.00
#
_symmetry.space_group_name_H-M   'P 1'
#
loop_
_entity.id
_entity.type
_entity.pdbx_description
1 polymer ?
#
loop_
_entity_poly.entity_id
_entity_poly.type
_entity_poly.pdbx_seq_one_letter_code
_entity_poly.pdbx_strand_id
1 'polypeptide(L)'
;KEKYTPPKNSYANLDFSIQYGSGACTGKYYKDSITFDGLSRQGLVGAAEQVSGEALMESQFSGIFGLAFRPLLTSSAKTAKEIPNPEWMELLNGGNKPRIMGFYLHKDCSHMTFGGIDNTDYSGELRYIPLSHKTYW
;
A
#
# COMPACT_ATOMS: atom_id res chain seq x y z
N LYS A 1 3.85 15.89 -10.51
CA LYS A 1 3.63 14.46 -10.19
C LYS A 1 4.54 13.62 -11.06
N GLU A 2 5.28 12.70 -10.45
CA GLU A 2 6.11 11.76 -11.18
C GLU A 2 5.21 10.68 -11.80
N LYS A 3 5.55 10.25 -13.02
CA LYS A 3 4.81 9.20 -13.73
C LYS A 3 5.64 7.93 -13.75
N TYR A 4 5.04 6.83 -13.31
CA TYR A 4 5.63 5.51 -13.42
C TYR A 4 5.60 5.04 -14.88
N THR A 5 6.73 4.56 -15.39
CA THR A 5 6.85 3.95 -16.72
C THR A 5 7.13 2.46 -16.55
N PRO A 6 6.17 1.57 -16.83
CA PRO A 6 6.36 0.14 -16.62
C PRO A 6 7.44 -0.47 -17.53
N PRO A 7 8.16 -1.50 -17.08
CA PRO A 7 9.10 -2.25 -17.93
C PRO A 7 8.39 -2.85 -19.15
N LYS A 8 9.12 -3.04 -20.25
CA LYS A 8 8.55 -3.71 -21.44
C LYS A 8 8.07 -5.12 -21.08
N ASN A 9 6.91 -5.52 -21.62
CA ASN A 9 6.30 -6.84 -21.41
C ASN A 9 5.98 -7.19 -19.94
N SER A 10 5.85 -6.20 -19.05
CA SER A 10 5.54 -6.42 -17.63
C SER A 10 4.05 -6.43 -17.30
N TYR A 11 3.17 -6.16 -18.27
CA TYR A 11 1.72 -6.12 -18.03
C TYR A 11 1.24 -7.46 -17.47
N ALA A 12 0.54 -7.41 -16.34
CA ALA A 12 0.11 -8.60 -15.60
C ALA A 12 -1.19 -9.21 -16.13
N ASN A 13 -1.75 -8.70 -17.24
CA ASN A 13 -3.08 -9.05 -17.74
C ASN A 13 -4.18 -8.82 -16.70
N LEU A 14 -4.04 -7.76 -15.91
CA LEU A 14 -4.95 -7.40 -14.84
C LEU A 14 -5.15 -5.88 -14.79
N ASP A 15 -6.40 -5.46 -14.88
CA ASP A 15 -6.82 -4.07 -14.76
C ASP A 15 -7.38 -3.79 -13.36
N PHE A 16 -7.43 -2.52 -12.97
CA PHE A 16 -8.06 -2.11 -11.72
C PHE A 16 -8.96 -0.89 -11.90
N SER A 17 -9.95 -0.81 -11.03
CA SER A 17 -10.83 0.34 -10.86
C SER A 17 -11.09 0.51 -9.37
N ILE A 18 -10.83 1.71 -8.85
CA ILE A 18 -10.91 2.04 -7.43
C ILE A 18 -11.71 3.31 -7.26
N GLN A 19 -12.62 3.31 -6.29
CA GLN A 19 -13.33 4.50 -5.84
C GLN A 19 -12.82 4.90 -4.45
N TYR A 20 -12.35 6.14 -4.31
CA TYR A 20 -11.89 6.75 -3.07
C TYR A 20 -12.80 7.93 -2.71
N GLY A 21 -13.88 7.68 -1.96
CA GLY A 21 -14.84 8.73 -1.63
C GLY A 21 -15.41 9.37 -2.90
N SER A 22 -15.12 10.65 -3.14
CA SER A 22 -15.52 11.40 -4.34
C SER A 22 -14.56 11.27 -5.53
N GLY A 23 -13.38 10.65 -5.35
CA GLY A 23 -12.41 10.41 -6.42
C GLY A 23 -12.42 8.98 -6.92
N ALA A 24 -11.93 8.76 -8.14
CA ALA A 24 -11.79 7.44 -8.74
C ALA A 24 -10.45 7.29 -9.46
N CYS A 25 -10.01 6.05 -9.63
CA CYS A 25 -8.80 5.71 -10.35
C CYS A 25 -8.99 4.41 -11.12
N THR A 26 -8.68 4.41 -12.41
CA THR A 26 -8.59 3.20 -13.24
C THR A 26 -7.19 3.07 -13.82
N GLY A 27 -6.78 1.83 -14.09
CA GLY A 27 -5.48 1.56 -14.65
C GLY A 27 -5.15 0.08 -14.77
N LYS A 28 -3.87 -0.21 -14.93
CA LYS A 28 -3.35 -1.56 -15.19
C LYS A 28 -2.29 -1.96 -14.17
N TYR A 29 -2.21 -3.25 -13.85
CA TYR A 29 -1.14 -3.80 -13.04
C TYR A 29 0.02 -4.31 -13.89
N TYR A 30 1.23 -4.04 -13.41
CA TYR A 30 2.49 -4.46 -14.01
C TYR A 30 3.34 -5.19 -12.96
N LYS A 31 4.13 -6.16 -13.41
CA LYS A 31 5.12 -6.84 -12.57
C LYS A 31 6.41 -6.03 -12.55
N ASP A 32 6.82 -5.58 -11.38
CA ASP A 32 8.05 -4.81 -11.23
C ASP A 32 8.65 -4.97 -9.81
N SER A 33 9.88 -4.49 -9.65
CA SER A 33 10.53 -4.40 -8.35
C SER A 33 9.93 -3.26 -7.53
N ILE A 34 9.43 -3.60 -6.35
CA ILE A 34 8.92 -2.65 -5.36
C ILE A 34 9.95 -2.55 -4.26
N THR A 35 10.43 -1.32 -4.02
CA THR A 35 11.40 -1.02 -2.96
C THR A 35 10.79 -0.06 -1.95
N PHE A 36 10.83 -0.42 -0.67
CA PHE A 36 10.35 0.40 0.42
C PHE A 36 11.16 0.12 1.69
N ASP A 37 11.64 1.17 2.35
CA ASP A 37 12.48 1.09 3.55
C ASP A 37 13.66 0.10 3.42
N GLY A 38 14.37 0.17 2.29
CA GLY A 38 15.50 -0.72 1.99
C GLY A 38 15.14 -2.17 1.66
N LEU A 39 13.88 -2.58 1.83
CA LEU A 39 13.38 -3.89 1.41
C LEU A 39 12.98 -3.85 -0.06
N SER A 40 13.23 -4.92 -0.79
CA SER A 40 12.88 -5.01 -2.22
C SER A 40 12.34 -6.39 -2.57
N ARG A 41 11.32 -6.43 -3.43
CA ARG A 41 10.78 -7.67 -4.01
C ARG A 41 10.10 -7.42 -5.34
N GLN A 42 9.93 -8.48 -6.13
CA GLN A 42 9.06 -8.45 -7.30
C GLN A 42 7.59 -8.52 -6.85
N GLY A 43 6.77 -7.59 -7.33
CA GLY A 43 5.35 -7.47 -6.95
C GLY A 43 4.50 -6.88 -8.07
N LEU A 44 3.25 -6.56 -7.74
CA LEU A 44 2.32 -5.91 -8.67
C LEU A 44 2.27 -4.41 -8.37
N VAL A 45 2.56 -3.58 -9.37
CA VAL A 45 2.47 -2.12 -9.31
C VAL A 45 1.30 -1.68 -10.17
N GLY A 46 0.38 -0.89 -9.61
CA GLY A 46 -0.73 -0.30 -10.35
C GLY A 46 -0.29 1.01 -11.01
N ALA A 47 -0.31 1.06 -12.34
CA ALA A 47 -0.14 2.32 -13.08
C ALA A 47 -1.51 2.92 -13.39
N ALA A 48 -1.79 4.09 -12.82
CA ALA A 48 -3.03 4.82 -13.07
C ALA A 48 -3.05 5.37 -14.51
N GLU A 49 -4.15 5.13 -15.23
CA GLU A 49 -4.40 5.66 -16.57
C GLU A 49 -5.43 6.81 -16.53
N GLN A 50 -6.43 6.70 -15.67
CA GLN A 50 -7.41 7.76 -15.44
C GLN A 50 -7.58 8.00 -13.95
N VAL A 51 -7.58 9.27 -13.55
CA VAL A 51 -7.80 9.70 -12.16
C VAL A 51 -8.83 10.82 -12.18
N SER A 52 -9.83 10.72 -11.32
CA SER A 52 -10.85 11.76 -11.13
C SER A 52 -11.02 12.09 -9.65
N GLY A 53 -11.64 13.23 -9.36
CA GLY A 53 -11.80 13.79 -8.02
C GLY A 53 -10.72 14.82 -7.70
N GLU A 54 -11.17 16.00 -7.28
CA GLU A 54 -10.34 17.19 -7.00
C GLU A 54 -9.22 16.87 -6.03
N ALA A 55 -9.52 16.19 -4.91
CA ALA A 55 -8.51 15.80 -3.92
C ALA A 55 -7.37 14.93 -4.49
N LEU A 56 -7.65 14.03 -5.44
CA LEU A 56 -6.63 13.18 -6.07
C LEU A 56 -5.86 13.92 -7.16
N MET A 57 -6.50 14.86 -7.85
CA MET A 57 -5.88 15.66 -8.91
C MET A 57 -4.97 16.75 -8.34
N GLU A 58 -5.40 17.44 -7.28
CA GLU A 58 -4.69 18.53 -6.63
C GLU A 58 -3.66 18.08 -5.59
N SER A 59 -3.64 16.78 -5.25
CA SER A 59 -2.69 16.25 -4.29
C SER A 59 -1.23 16.51 -4.71
N GLN A 60 -0.33 16.60 -3.72
CA GLN A 60 1.10 16.71 -3.97
C GLN A 60 1.77 15.34 -4.21
N PHE A 61 1.13 14.24 -3.79
CA PHE A 61 1.67 12.88 -3.94
C PHE A 61 1.54 12.35 -5.37
N SER A 62 2.45 11.46 -5.76
CA SER A 62 2.43 10.79 -7.07
C SER A 62 1.67 9.45 -7.07
N GLY A 63 1.43 8.85 -5.91
CA GLY A 63 0.74 7.57 -5.79
C GLY A 63 0.29 7.26 -4.36
N ILE A 64 -0.36 6.10 -4.21
CA ILE A 64 -0.88 5.58 -2.93
C ILE A 64 -0.24 4.23 -2.67
N PHE A 65 0.30 4.03 -1.46
CA PHE A 65 0.80 2.74 -1.01
C PHE A 65 -0.16 2.16 0.03
N GLY A 66 -0.86 1.09 -0.33
CA GLY A 66 -1.94 0.52 0.48
C GLY A 66 -1.43 -0.26 1.69
N LEU A 67 -1.91 0.11 2.89
CA LEU A 67 -1.56 -0.53 4.18
C LEU A 67 -2.71 -1.32 4.80
N ALA A 68 -3.78 -1.52 4.05
CA ALA A 68 -4.97 -2.24 4.50
C ALA A 68 -4.83 -3.76 4.33
N PHE A 69 -5.91 -4.48 4.67
CA PHE A 69 -6.00 -5.93 4.57
C PHE A 69 -6.43 -6.41 3.19
N ARG A 70 -6.16 -7.70 2.92
CA ARG A 70 -6.49 -8.38 1.67
C ARG A 70 -7.94 -8.17 1.17
N PRO A 71 -8.99 -8.19 2.01
CA PRO A 71 -10.36 -8.01 1.54
C PRO A 71 -10.65 -6.65 0.89
N LEU A 72 -9.82 -5.63 1.17
CA LEU A 72 -9.96 -4.29 0.60
C LEU A 72 -9.05 -4.06 -0.61
N LEU A 73 -8.26 -5.06 -1.02
CA LEU A 73 -7.46 -4.94 -2.23
C LEU A 73 -8.38 -4.98 -3.43
N THR A 74 -8.60 -3.80 -4.00
CA THR A 74 -9.33 -3.61 -5.25
C THR A 74 -8.55 -4.23 -6.39
N SER A 75 -9.02 -5.36 -6.87
CA SER A 75 -8.58 -5.94 -8.13
C SER A 75 -9.82 -6.40 -8.88
N SER A 76 -9.77 -6.35 -10.21
CA SER A 76 -10.76 -7.04 -11.06
C SER A 76 -10.59 -8.57 -11.02
N ALA A 77 -9.90 -9.09 -9.99
CA ALA A 77 -9.67 -10.49 -9.73
C ALA A 77 -11.00 -11.25 -9.75
N LYS A 78 -11.10 -12.22 -10.66
CA LYS A 78 -12.32 -13.00 -10.90
C LYS A 78 -12.57 -13.98 -9.76
N THR A 79 -11.55 -14.28 -8.95
CA THR A 79 -11.63 -15.21 -7.84
C THR A 79 -10.86 -14.71 -6.61
N ALA A 80 -11.30 -15.09 -5.41
CA ALA A 80 -10.62 -14.76 -4.15
C ALA A 80 -9.17 -15.26 -4.07
N LYS A 81 -8.81 -16.27 -4.87
CA LYS A 81 -7.44 -16.80 -4.98
C LYS A 81 -6.49 -15.87 -5.74
N GLU A 82 -7.02 -15.03 -6.63
CA GLU A 82 -6.24 -14.07 -7.43
C GLU A 82 -5.93 -12.77 -6.68
N ILE A 83 -6.61 -12.50 -5.57
CA ILE A 83 -6.32 -11.31 -4.75
C ILE A 83 -4.94 -11.50 -4.10
N PRO A 84 -3.92 -10.68 -4.43
CA PRO A 84 -2.60 -10.80 -3.81
C PRO A 84 -2.67 -10.49 -2.31
N ASN A 85 -1.65 -10.87 -1.55
CA ASN A 85 -1.51 -10.34 -0.20
C ASN A 85 -1.13 -8.84 -0.26
N PRO A 86 -1.43 -8.04 0.77
CA PRO A 86 -1.01 -6.64 0.81
C PRO A 86 0.51 -6.52 0.65
N GLU A 87 0.96 -5.64 -0.23
CA GLU A 87 2.38 -5.51 -0.60
C GLU A 87 3.27 -5.21 0.62
N TRP A 88 2.78 -4.41 1.56
CA TRP A 88 3.49 -4.11 2.80
C TRP A 88 3.79 -5.37 3.64
N MET A 89 2.88 -6.34 3.66
CA MET A 89 3.09 -7.61 4.39
C MET A 89 4.12 -8.47 3.67
N GLU A 90 4.09 -8.48 2.35
CA GLU A 90 4.99 -9.28 1.51
C GLU A 90 6.42 -8.74 1.53
N LEU A 91 6.59 -7.41 1.55
CA LEU A 91 7.89 -6.76 1.74
C LEU A 91 8.52 -7.15 3.09
N LEU A 92 7.76 -7.00 4.19
CA LEU A 92 8.24 -7.37 5.52
C LEU A 92 8.56 -8.86 5.62
N ASN A 93 7.74 -9.71 5.01
CA ASN A 93 7.98 -11.15 4.96
C ASN A 93 9.29 -11.48 4.21
N GLY A 94 9.51 -10.87 3.04
CA GLY A 94 10.75 -11.05 2.26
C GLY A 94 11.99 -10.54 2.99
N GLY A 95 11.85 -9.51 3.83
CA GLY A 95 12.90 -8.97 4.68
C GLY A 95 13.12 -9.71 6.01
N ASN A 96 12.38 -10.80 6.29
CA ASN A 96 12.35 -11.47 7.59
C ASN A 96 12.06 -10.50 8.77
N LYS A 97 11.22 -9.50 8.53
CA LYS A 97 10.79 -8.50 9.52
C LYS A 97 9.43 -8.86 10.10
N PRO A 98 9.14 -8.50 11.37
CA PRO A 98 7.79 -8.54 11.92
C PRO A 98 6.78 -7.83 11.02
N ARG A 99 5.57 -8.37 10.86
CA ARG A 99 4.48 -7.71 10.11
C ARG A 99 3.77 -6.68 10.99
N ILE A 100 4.52 -5.70 11.47
CA ILE A 100 4.08 -4.60 12.33
C ILE A 100 4.59 -3.30 11.73
N MET A 101 3.79 -2.25 11.82
CA MET A 101 4.17 -0.89 11.45
C MET A 101 3.78 0.04 12.60
N GLY A 102 4.69 0.92 12.99
CA GLY A 102 4.45 1.97 13.98
C GLY A 102 4.26 3.31 13.26
N PHE A 103 3.30 4.11 13.73
CA PHE A 103 3.11 5.48 13.26
C PHE A 103 3.28 6.43 14.42
N TYR A 104 4.24 7.34 14.31
CA TYR A 104 4.37 8.48 15.20
C TYR A 104 3.93 9.74 14.44
N LEU A 105 2.89 10.39 14.94
CA LEU A 105 2.31 11.58 14.33
C LEU A 105 2.54 12.78 15.24
N HIS A 106 3.47 13.65 14.84
CA HIS A 106 3.76 14.91 15.50
C HIS A 106 3.76 16.05 14.48
N LYS A 107 3.40 17.25 14.94
CA LYS A 107 3.26 18.44 14.09
C LYS A 107 4.51 18.71 13.24
N ASP A 108 5.68 18.54 13.85
CA ASP A 108 6.96 18.93 13.24
C ASP A 108 7.74 17.75 12.64
N CYS A 109 7.51 16.52 13.12
CA CYS A 109 8.24 15.33 12.66
C CYS A 109 7.36 14.10 12.83
N SER A 110 6.66 13.71 11.77
CA SER A 110 5.93 12.45 11.71
C SER A 110 6.76 11.42 10.97
N HIS A 111 6.76 10.18 11.45
CA HIS A 111 7.45 9.08 10.79
C HIS A 111 6.72 7.75 10.99
N MET A 112 7.11 6.79 10.16
CA MET A 112 6.61 5.42 10.23
C MET A 112 7.79 4.49 10.46
N THR A 113 7.68 3.60 11.45
CA THR A 113 8.60 2.47 11.63
C THR A 113 8.05 1.28 10.85
N PHE A 114 8.78 0.81 9.84
CA PHE A 114 8.36 -0.34 9.04
C PHE A 114 9.01 -1.62 9.56
N GLY A 115 8.19 -2.59 9.96
CA GLY A 115 8.69 -3.86 10.51
C GLY A 115 8.98 -3.84 12.00
N GLY A 116 8.41 -2.89 12.74
CA GLY A 116 8.64 -2.74 14.17
C GLY A 116 7.89 -1.55 14.75
N ILE A 117 8.30 -1.18 15.96
CA ILE A 117 7.82 -0.02 16.70
C ILE A 117 9.06 0.66 17.29
N ASP A 118 9.12 1.98 17.21
CA ASP A 118 10.14 2.75 17.90
C ASP A 118 9.68 3.05 19.34
N ASN A 119 10.40 2.49 20.31
CA ASN A 119 10.07 2.64 21.73
C ASN A 119 10.50 3.99 22.31
N THR A 120 11.18 4.83 21.53
CA THR A 120 11.58 6.19 21.94
C THR A 120 10.50 7.24 21.69
N ASP A 121 9.50 6.91 20.87
CA ASP A 121 8.40 7.80 20.47
C ASP A 121 7.26 7.90 21.47
N TYR A 122 7.26 7.07 22.51
CA TYR A 122 6.19 7.03 23.50
C TYR A 122 6.71 6.69 24.90
N SER A 123 5.87 6.93 25.91
CA SER A 123 6.12 6.52 27.28
C SER A 123 5.00 5.63 27.79
N GLY A 124 5.30 4.77 28.76
CA GLY A 124 4.36 3.76 29.26
C GLY A 124 4.31 2.50 28.39
N GLU A 125 3.20 1.76 28.49
CA GLU A 125 3.03 0.47 27.83
C GLU A 125 2.01 0.54 26.69
N LEU A 126 2.31 -0.14 25.59
CA LEU A 126 1.37 -0.32 24.49
C LEU A 126 0.30 -1.35 24.87
N ARG A 127 -0.96 -0.98 24.64
CA ARG A 127 -2.12 -1.87 24.78
C ARG A 127 -2.61 -2.30 23.41
N TYR A 128 -2.65 -3.61 23.19
CA TYR A 128 -3.13 -4.19 21.95
C TYR A 128 -4.60 -4.58 22.08
N ILE A 129 -5.42 -4.10 21.14
CA ILE A 129 -6.83 -4.46 21.05
C ILE A 129 -6.99 -5.36 19.82
N PRO A 130 -7.54 -6.57 19.97
CA PRO A 130 -7.81 -7.44 18.84
C PRO A 130 -8.77 -6.79 17.85
N LEU A 131 -8.49 -6.94 16.55
CA LEU A 131 -9.40 -6.52 15.49
C LEU A 131 -10.70 -7.33 15.57
N SER A 132 -11.84 -6.66 15.42
CA SER A 132 -13.14 -7.31 15.25
C SER A 132 -13.22 -8.03 13.89
N HIS A 133 -12.69 -7.40 12.84
CA HIS A 133 -12.63 -7.95 11.49
C HIS A 133 -11.34 -7.53 10.78
N LYS A 134 -10.75 -8.44 9.99
CA LYS A 134 -9.56 -8.16 9.15
C LYS A 134 -9.91 -7.42 7.86
N THR A 135 -10.68 -6.35 8.00
CA THR A 135 -11.07 -5.46 6.90
C THR A 135 -10.54 -4.07 7.14
N TYR A 136 -10.59 -3.57 8.38
CA TYR A 136 -10.11 -2.25 8.77
C TYR A 136 -9.24 -2.34 10.02
N TRP A 137 -8.39 -1.32 10.21
CA TRP A 137 -7.63 -1.11 11.44
C TRP A 137 -8.53 -0.55 12.53
#